data_AF-A0A845BJ87-F1
#
_entry.id   AF-A0A845BJ87-F1
#
_cell.length_a   1.000
_cell.length_b   1.000
_cell.length_c   1.000
_cell.angle_alpha   90.00
_cell.angle_beta   90.00
_cell.angle_gamma   90.00
#
_symmetry.space_group_name_H-M   'P 1'
#
loop_
_entity.id
_entity.type
_entity.pdbx_description
1 polymer ?
#
loop_
_entity_poly.entity_id
_entity_poly.type
_entity_poly.pdbx_seq_one_letter_code
_entity_poly.pdbx_strand_id
1 'polypeptide(L)'
;MSDVDWVPQFAQDHDAWVRLLFQTPDPADRIVGYSSAPDLLLGEILRYGAYNDSGMVGDLFELYRGMATEGGMPLPLRRAVYQHVKGHQQEASVFSANVYLPFVACEADRGITSTAVIDFVSLAPITNGDPMSRVREVIAWIEHGSPLNVGATFGALLHLGDPRVCRLLWPLKDMLEEDAVREAMLCRAGILGAATTEFLVHWLLGMDGDARDALFGHVASGLFLQRRDMRLPVVSTGERPFPVTSVTPEEQNRMQRFISIEDFTKQIAPALLELERTEPEPKVMPEVLAIWGLGPQPRRRVGT
;
A
#
# COMPACT_ATOMS: atom_id res chain seq x y z
N MET A 1 9.05 1.26 17.86
CA MET A 1 10.37 1.06 17.23
C MET A 1 10.79 -0.33 17.59
N SER A 2 10.96 -1.22 16.60
CA SER A 2 11.45 -2.57 16.82
C SER A 2 12.92 -2.51 17.23
N ASP A 3 13.29 -3.30 18.25
CA ASP A 3 14.67 -3.60 18.64
C ASP A 3 15.41 -4.25 17.47
N VAL A 4 15.94 -3.44 16.56
CA VAL A 4 16.89 -3.89 15.55
C VAL A 4 18.23 -3.27 15.92
N ASP A 5 19.16 -4.12 16.34
CA ASP A 5 20.54 -3.73 16.66
C ASP A 5 21.35 -3.55 15.36
N TRP A 6 20.87 -2.65 14.50
CA TRP A 6 21.57 -2.23 13.28
C TRP A 6 21.73 -0.72 13.31
N VAL A 7 22.99 -0.28 13.32
CA VAL A 7 23.36 1.12 13.16
C VAL A 7 23.87 1.29 11.73
N PRO A 8 23.15 2.00 10.85
CA PRO A 8 23.58 2.17 9.47
C PRO A 8 24.96 2.79 9.36
N GLN A 9 25.73 2.38 8.35
CA GLN A 9 27.08 2.89 8.12
C GLN A 9 27.12 4.41 7.93
N PHE A 10 26.11 5.01 7.28
CA PHE A 10 26.03 6.47 7.11
C PHE A 10 25.98 7.25 8.43
N ALA A 11 25.50 6.62 9.52
CA ALA A 11 25.44 7.24 10.84
C ALA A 11 26.78 7.14 11.59
N GLN A 12 27.65 6.22 11.18
CA GLN A 12 28.96 5.98 11.78
C GLN A 12 30.07 6.73 11.03
N ASP A 13 30.04 6.71 9.69
CA ASP A 13 31.00 7.37 8.81
C ASP A 13 30.28 7.88 7.54
N HIS A 14 29.79 9.12 7.62
CA HIS A 14 29.06 9.75 6.52
C HIS A 14 29.93 9.92 5.26
N ASP A 15 31.20 10.26 5.41
CA ASP A 15 32.09 10.50 4.27
C ASP A 15 32.39 9.22 3.52
N ALA A 16 32.65 8.11 4.23
CA ALA A 16 32.81 6.81 3.59
C ALA A 16 31.54 6.38 2.86
N TRP A 17 30.37 6.60 3.46
CA TRP A 17 29.08 6.30 2.84
C TRP A 17 28.89 7.07 1.53
N VAL A 18 29.12 8.38 1.53
CA VAL A 18 29.00 9.24 0.34
C VAL A 18 29.98 8.80 -0.76
N ARG A 19 31.22 8.39 -0.39
CA ARG A 19 32.19 7.84 -1.36
C ARG A 19 31.70 6.56 -2.01
N LEU A 20 31.14 5.62 -1.24
CA LEU A 20 30.58 4.38 -1.79
C LEU A 20 29.41 4.66 -2.72
N LEU A 21 28.52 5.56 -2.30
CA LEU A 21 27.30 5.88 -3.02
C LEU A 21 27.56 6.56 -4.38
N PHE A 22 28.48 7.53 -4.43
CA PHE A 22 28.64 8.41 -5.59
C PHE A 22 29.99 8.34 -6.29
N GLN A 23 31.03 7.83 -5.63
CA GLN A 23 32.41 7.93 -6.12
C GLN A 23 33.06 6.57 -6.42
N THR A 24 32.38 5.46 -6.09
CA THR A 24 32.90 4.10 -6.28
C THR A 24 32.15 3.40 -7.43
N PRO A 25 32.68 3.43 -8.67
CA PRO A 25 31.98 2.91 -9.85
C PRO A 25 31.94 1.38 -9.88
N ASP A 26 32.98 0.71 -9.38
CA ASP A 26 33.09 -0.76 -9.41
C ASP A 26 32.13 -1.39 -8.38
N PRO A 27 31.18 -2.26 -8.80
CA PRO A 27 30.34 -3.01 -7.88
C PRO A 27 31.11 -3.86 -6.86
N ALA A 28 32.25 -4.44 -7.24
CA ALA A 28 33.04 -5.29 -6.34
C ALA A 28 33.59 -4.49 -5.16
N ASP A 29 34.13 -3.30 -5.43
CA ASP A 29 34.63 -2.38 -4.40
C ASP A 29 33.51 -1.91 -3.46
N ARG A 30 32.30 -1.66 -4.00
CA ARG A 30 31.14 -1.30 -3.18
C ARG A 30 30.73 -2.41 -2.24
N ILE A 31 30.64 -3.65 -2.73
CA ILE A 31 30.28 -4.82 -1.91
C ILE A 31 31.23 -4.98 -0.72
N VAL A 32 32.54 -4.78 -0.93
CA VAL A 32 33.55 -4.88 0.14
C VAL A 32 33.52 -3.64 1.05
N GLY A 33 33.15 -2.48 0.53
CA GLY A 33 33.13 -1.23 1.27
C GLY A 33 31.95 -1.06 2.23
N TYR A 34 30.83 -1.74 1.99
CA TYR A 34 29.69 -1.71 2.91
C TYR A 34 29.91 -2.59 4.14
N SER A 35 29.58 -2.06 5.32
CA SER A 35 29.81 -2.74 6.60
C SER A 35 28.93 -3.97 6.85
N SER A 36 27.79 -4.06 6.16
CA SER A 36 26.82 -5.13 6.36
C SER A 36 25.91 -5.31 5.13
N ALA A 37 25.19 -6.44 5.05
CA ALA A 37 24.22 -6.67 3.97
C ALA A 37 23.08 -5.61 3.92
N PRO A 38 22.51 -5.15 5.05
CA PRO A 38 21.58 -4.01 5.05
C PRO A 38 22.19 -2.71 4.53
N ASP A 39 23.46 -2.44 4.83
CA ASP A 39 24.16 -1.24 4.33
C ASP A 39 24.34 -1.31 2.81
N LEU A 40 24.73 -2.48 2.28
CA LEU A 40 24.82 -2.71 0.84
C LEU A 40 23.47 -2.55 0.15
N LEU A 41 22.41 -3.15 0.70
CA LEU A 41 21.07 -3.04 0.15
C LEU A 41 20.56 -1.59 0.17
N LEU A 42 20.69 -0.90 1.30
CA LEU A 42 20.34 0.52 1.42
C LEU A 42 21.13 1.37 0.42
N GLY A 43 22.44 1.13 0.33
CA GLY A 43 23.35 1.85 -0.55
C GLY A 43 22.98 1.72 -2.02
N GLU A 44 22.79 0.51 -2.53
CA GLU A 44 22.46 0.30 -3.94
C GLU A 44 21.05 0.82 -4.30
N ILE A 45 20.08 0.74 -3.37
CA ILE A 45 18.76 1.34 -3.58
C ILE A 45 18.87 2.87 -3.72
N LEU A 46 19.59 3.53 -2.82
CA LEU A 46 19.81 4.98 -2.90
C LEU A 46 20.63 5.37 -4.13
N ARG A 47 21.59 4.52 -4.52
CA ARG A 47 22.41 4.72 -5.72
C ARG A 47 21.51 4.74 -6.95
N TYR A 48 20.64 3.75 -7.08
CA TYR A 48 19.63 3.72 -8.14
C TYR A 48 18.71 4.94 -8.09
N GLY A 49 18.26 5.34 -6.91
CA GLY A 49 17.48 6.56 -6.71
C GLY A 49 18.14 7.82 -7.27
N ALA A 50 19.46 7.95 -7.09
CA ALA A 50 20.23 9.11 -7.50
C ALA A 50 20.57 9.14 -8.99
N TYR A 51 20.98 7.99 -9.56
CA TYR A 51 21.33 7.92 -10.99
C TYR A 51 20.10 7.74 -11.88
N ASN A 52 19.06 7.09 -11.36
CA ASN A 52 17.82 6.78 -12.06
C ASN A 52 18.03 6.07 -13.42
N ASP A 53 19.06 5.21 -13.49
CA ASP A 53 19.42 4.48 -14.70
C ASP A 53 18.64 3.16 -14.80
N SER A 54 17.86 3.00 -15.87
CA SER A 54 17.12 1.77 -16.16
C SER A 54 18.00 0.52 -16.26
N GLY A 55 19.27 0.67 -16.62
CA GLY A 55 20.23 -0.45 -16.68
C GLY A 55 20.51 -1.08 -15.31
N MET A 56 20.29 -0.34 -14.21
CA MET A 56 20.51 -0.83 -12.84
C MET A 56 19.34 -1.66 -12.29
N VAL A 57 18.16 -1.61 -12.94
CA VAL A 57 16.94 -2.18 -12.36
C VAL A 57 17.02 -3.70 -12.20
N GLY A 58 17.55 -4.40 -13.20
CA GLY A 58 17.71 -5.86 -13.16
C GLY A 58 18.57 -6.30 -11.99
N ASP A 59 19.81 -5.82 -11.93
CA ASP A 59 20.77 -6.13 -10.87
C ASP A 59 20.24 -5.75 -9.48
N LEU A 60 19.55 -4.61 -9.37
CA LEU A 60 18.96 -4.17 -8.10
C LEU A 60 17.84 -5.10 -7.63
N PHE A 61 16.99 -5.58 -8.54
CA PHE A 61 15.92 -6.53 -8.21
C PHE A 61 16.48 -7.91 -7.85
N GLU A 62 17.56 -8.34 -8.50
CA GLU A 62 18.28 -9.58 -8.12
C GLU A 62 18.94 -9.44 -6.75
N LEU A 63 19.63 -8.34 -6.49
CA LEU A 63 20.23 -8.04 -5.20
C LEU A 63 19.18 -8.03 -4.07
N TYR A 64 18.07 -7.32 -4.30
CA TYR A 64 16.99 -7.24 -3.32
C TYR A 64 16.40 -8.62 -3.03
N ARG A 65 16.07 -9.41 -4.06
CA ARG A 65 15.53 -10.76 -3.87
C ARG A 65 16.51 -11.67 -3.15
N GLY A 66 17.75 -11.72 -3.64
CA GLY A 66 18.81 -12.56 -3.09
C GLY A 66 19.13 -12.25 -1.64
N MET A 67 19.09 -10.99 -1.21
CA MET A 67 19.37 -10.61 0.18
C MET A 67 18.13 -10.60 1.07
N ALA A 68 17.05 -9.95 0.62
CA ALA A 68 15.91 -9.63 1.47
C ALA A 68 14.92 -10.79 1.57
N THR A 69 14.50 -11.37 0.45
CA THR A 69 13.46 -12.40 0.43
C THR A 69 14.05 -13.80 0.49
N GLU A 70 14.92 -14.16 -0.44
CA GLU A 70 15.51 -15.50 -0.57
C GLU A 70 16.63 -15.71 0.46
N GLY A 71 17.44 -14.68 0.70
CA GLY A 71 18.51 -14.68 1.70
C GLY A 71 18.02 -14.62 3.15
N GLY A 72 16.71 -14.48 3.36
CA GLY A 72 16.10 -14.56 4.69
C GLY A 72 16.38 -13.36 5.60
N MET A 73 16.61 -12.16 5.06
CA MET A 73 16.77 -10.95 5.88
C MET A 73 15.55 -10.77 6.82
N PRO A 74 15.75 -10.64 8.14
CA PRO A 74 14.64 -10.50 9.07
C PRO A 74 13.74 -9.31 8.74
N LEU A 75 12.42 -9.52 8.84
CA LEU A 75 11.42 -8.47 8.55
C LEU A 75 11.68 -7.14 9.28
N PRO A 76 12.05 -7.10 10.57
CA PRO A 76 12.39 -5.83 11.24
C PRO A 76 13.52 -5.06 10.54
N LEU A 77 14.51 -5.76 10.00
CA LEU A 77 15.65 -5.16 9.31
C LEU A 77 15.27 -4.67 7.91
N ARG A 78 14.45 -5.44 7.17
CA ARG A 78 13.87 -4.99 5.88
C ARG A 78 13.04 -3.73 6.05
N ARG A 79 12.24 -3.66 7.13
CA ARG A 79 11.50 -2.45 7.51
C ARG A 79 12.43 -1.29 7.83
N ALA A 80 13.52 -1.52 8.58
CA ALA A 80 14.49 -0.48 8.88
C ALA A 80 15.14 0.09 7.60
N VAL A 81 15.56 -0.78 6.66
CA VAL A 81 16.09 -0.37 5.35
C VAL A 81 15.08 0.49 4.60
N TYR A 82 13.82 0.06 4.51
CA TYR A 82 12.74 0.85 3.90
C TYR A 82 12.59 2.23 4.55
N GLN A 83 12.59 2.31 5.89
CA GLN A 83 12.45 3.59 6.60
C GLN A 83 13.62 4.53 6.32
N HIS A 84 14.85 4.02 6.22
CA HIS A 84 16.01 4.83 5.85
C HIS A 84 15.95 5.30 4.40
N VAL A 85 15.56 4.44 3.46
CA VAL A 85 15.32 4.85 2.06
C VAL A 85 14.30 5.98 2.00
N LYS A 86 13.18 5.82 2.72
CA LYS A 86 12.14 6.84 2.80
C LYS A 86 12.66 8.16 3.39
N GLY A 87 13.40 8.11 4.49
CA GLY A 87 14.00 9.29 5.12
C GLY A 87 14.91 10.05 4.14
N HIS A 88 15.83 9.36 3.48
CA HIS A 88 16.71 9.97 2.49
C HIS A 88 15.97 10.58 1.30
N GLN A 89 14.95 9.89 0.77
CA GLN A 89 14.14 10.41 -0.34
C GLN A 89 13.36 11.68 0.06
N GLN A 90 12.89 11.76 1.29
CA GLN A 90 12.15 12.92 1.81
C GLN A 90 13.06 14.11 2.14
N GLU A 91 14.29 13.85 2.60
CA GLU A 91 15.23 14.89 3.02
C GLU A 91 16.07 15.44 1.87
N ALA A 92 16.35 14.65 0.83
CA ALA A 92 17.25 15.04 -0.24
C ALA A 92 16.62 14.87 -1.63
N SER A 93 16.56 15.99 -2.37
CA SER A 93 16.02 16.03 -3.74
C SER A 93 16.84 15.24 -4.78
N VAL A 94 18.03 14.76 -4.40
CA VAL A 94 18.88 13.94 -5.28
C VAL A 94 18.29 12.55 -5.52
N PHE A 95 17.46 12.03 -4.62
CA PHE A 95 16.89 10.69 -4.76
C PHE A 95 15.48 10.74 -5.36
N SER A 96 15.32 10.11 -6.52
CA SER A 96 14.02 9.95 -7.17
C SER A 96 13.11 8.99 -6.40
N ALA A 97 11.80 9.05 -6.64
CA ALA A 97 10.83 8.09 -6.10
C ALA A 97 11.06 6.65 -6.59
N ASN A 98 11.93 6.43 -7.59
CA ASN A 98 12.25 5.09 -8.07
C ASN A 98 13.02 4.25 -7.04
N VAL A 99 13.52 4.85 -5.95
CA VAL A 99 14.02 4.11 -4.78
C VAL A 99 13.00 3.11 -4.21
N TYR A 100 11.70 3.31 -4.46
CA TYR A 100 10.65 2.42 -3.98
C TYR A 100 10.46 1.17 -4.86
N LEU A 101 10.97 1.14 -6.10
CA LEU A 101 10.69 0.06 -7.05
C LEU A 101 11.06 -1.34 -6.54
N PRO A 102 12.21 -1.57 -5.88
CA PRO A 102 12.54 -2.91 -5.37
C PRO A 102 11.54 -3.40 -4.31
N PHE A 103 11.02 -2.49 -3.49
CA PHE A 103 10.00 -2.81 -2.50
C PHE A 103 8.62 -3.05 -3.13
N VAL A 104 8.31 -2.39 -4.25
CA VAL A 104 7.06 -2.65 -4.98
C VAL A 104 7.14 -3.99 -5.73
N ALA A 105 8.27 -4.26 -6.37
CA ALA A 105 8.44 -5.42 -7.25
C ALA A 105 8.77 -6.71 -6.51
N CYS A 106 9.63 -6.64 -5.48
CA CYS A 106 10.31 -7.81 -4.93
C CYS A 106 9.99 -8.11 -3.46
N GLU A 107 9.21 -7.28 -2.77
CA GLU A 107 8.87 -7.50 -1.36
C GLU A 107 7.62 -8.36 -1.20
N ALA A 108 7.65 -9.26 -0.23
CA ALA A 108 6.55 -10.15 0.13
C ALA A 108 5.74 -9.60 1.33
N ASP A 109 6.34 -8.81 2.22
CA ASP A 109 5.64 -8.20 3.35
C ASP A 109 4.64 -7.16 2.86
N ARG A 110 3.37 -7.39 3.18
CA ARG A 110 2.26 -6.49 2.85
C ARG A 110 2.52 -5.06 3.31
N GLY A 111 3.03 -4.88 4.54
CA GLY A 111 3.20 -3.56 5.14
C GLY A 111 4.24 -2.72 4.40
N ILE A 112 5.38 -3.31 4.05
CA ILE A 112 6.42 -2.64 3.25
C ILE A 112 5.90 -2.39 1.84
N THR A 113 5.40 -3.41 1.15
CA THR A 113 4.92 -3.31 -0.26
C THR A 113 3.84 -2.24 -0.39
N SER A 114 2.81 -2.29 0.46
CA SER A 114 1.69 -1.35 0.35
C SER A 114 2.14 0.09 0.62
N THR A 115 3.07 0.29 1.55
CA THR A 115 3.59 1.63 1.84
C THR A 115 4.48 2.12 0.70
N ALA A 116 5.30 1.26 0.11
CA ALA A 116 6.15 1.59 -1.03
C ALA A 116 5.34 2.00 -2.26
N VAL A 117 4.23 1.31 -2.53
CA VAL A 117 3.30 1.66 -3.62
C VAL A 117 2.69 3.04 -3.38
N ILE A 118 2.21 3.31 -2.15
CA ILE A 118 1.64 4.61 -1.80
C ILE A 118 2.69 5.71 -1.94
N ASP A 119 3.90 5.52 -1.40
CA ASP A 119 4.99 6.49 -1.47
C ASP A 119 5.39 6.74 -2.95
N PHE A 120 5.50 5.68 -3.76
CA PHE A 120 5.79 5.80 -5.19
C PHE A 120 4.76 6.65 -5.95
N VAL A 121 3.47 6.27 -5.90
CA VAL A 121 2.44 7.01 -6.66
C VAL A 121 2.21 8.42 -6.13
N SER A 122 2.50 8.66 -4.85
CA SER A 122 2.35 9.98 -4.22
C SER A 122 3.50 10.93 -4.52
N LEU A 123 4.71 10.41 -4.78
CA LEU A 123 5.93 11.24 -4.85
C LEU A 123 6.58 11.23 -6.22
N ALA A 124 6.34 10.20 -7.05
CA ALA A 124 6.95 10.12 -8.36
C ALA A 124 6.43 11.23 -9.30
N PRO A 125 7.31 11.82 -10.14
CA PRO A 125 6.90 12.80 -11.14
C PRO A 125 5.84 12.26 -12.10
N ILE A 126 4.87 13.10 -12.44
CA ILE A 126 3.85 12.74 -13.43
C ILE A 126 4.41 12.77 -14.85
N THR A 127 3.88 11.91 -15.71
CA THR A 127 4.22 11.86 -17.13
C THR A 127 3.18 12.63 -17.95
N ASN A 128 3.63 13.48 -18.87
CA ASN A 128 2.78 14.26 -19.78
C ASN A 128 1.67 15.08 -19.08
N GLY A 129 1.90 15.51 -17.84
CA GLY A 129 0.93 16.27 -17.06
C GLY A 129 -0.30 15.47 -16.59
N ASP A 130 -0.32 14.14 -16.72
CA ASP A 130 -1.41 13.29 -16.22
C ASP A 130 -1.21 12.95 -14.73
N PRO A 131 -2.06 13.43 -13.81
CA PRO A 131 -1.98 13.10 -12.39
C PRO A 131 -2.12 11.60 -12.10
N MET A 132 -2.76 10.83 -12.99
CA MET A 132 -2.94 9.38 -12.84
C MET A 132 -1.81 8.57 -13.47
N SER A 133 -0.82 9.20 -14.10
CA SER A 133 0.23 8.49 -14.86
C SER A 133 0.98 7.45 -14.03
N ARG A 134 1.30 7.74 -12.76
CA ARG A 134 1.99 6.79 -11.86
C ARG A 134 1.05 5.69 -11.35
N VAL A 135 -0.22 6.02 -11.12
CA VAL A 135 -1.24 5.02 -10.77
C VAL A 135 -1.43 4.02 -11.92
N ARG A 136 -1.53 4.51 -13.16
CA ARG A 136 -1.64 3.66 -14.36
C ARG A 136 -0.42 2.77 -14.56
N GLU A 137 0.76 3.28 -14.23
CA GLU A 137 1.99 2.49 -14.28
C GLU A 137 1.94 1.32 -13.28
N VAL A 138 1.54 1.55 -12.03
CA VAL A 138 1.37 0.47 -11.04
C VAL A 138 0.27 -0.52 -11.46
N ILE A 139 -0.82 -0.03 -12.05
CA ILE A 139 -1.87 -0.88 -12.61
C ILE A 139 -1.32 -1.79 -13.71
N ALA A 140 -0.52 -1.24 -14.63
CA ALA A 140 0.14 -2.03 -15.66
C ALA A 140 1.09 -3.08 -15.05
N TRP A 141 1.74 -2.79 -13.91
CA TRP A 141 2.54 -3.80 -13.22
C TRP A 141 1.68 -4.93 -12.65
N ILE A 142 0.52 -4.62 -12.08
CA ILE A 142 -0.44 -5.65 -11.61
C ILE A 142 -0.90 -6.51 -12.79
N GLU A 143 -1.29 -5.91 -13.91
CA GLU A 143 -1.77 -6.62 -15.10
C GLU A 143 -0.73 -7.59 -15.68
N HIS A 144 0.56 -7.24 -15.60
CA HIS A 144 1.65 -8.10 -16.04
C HIS A 144 2.17 -9.07 -14.96
N GLY A 145 1.61 -9.06 -13.75
CA GLY A 145 2.06 -9.90 -12.64
C GLY A 145 3.47 -9.58 -12.14
N SER A 146 3.94 -8.33 -12.31
CA SER A 146 5.30 -7.94 -11.94
C SER A 146 5.56 -7.87 -10.42
N PRO A 147 4.62 -7.39 -9.57
CA PRO A 147 4.83 -7.35 -8.12
C PRO A 147 4.79 -8.74 -7.50
N LEU A 148 5.72 -9.04 -6.60
CA LEU A 148 5.71 -10.28 -5.81
C LEU A 148 4.46 -10.39 -4.92
N ASN A 149 3.99 -9.28 -4.35
CA ASN A 149 2.75 -9.23 -3.56
C ASN A 149 1.69 -8.37 -4.27
N VAL A 150 1.07 -8.95 -5.30
CA VAL A 150 0.00 -8.32 -6.10
C VAL A 150 -1.15 -7.82 -5.22
N GLY A 151 -1.55 -8.60 -4.21
CA GLY A 151 -2.63 -8.23 -3.29
C GLY A 151 -2.33 -6.96 -2.49
N ALA A 152 -1.11 -6.85 -1.96
CA ALA A 152 -0.67 -5.64 -1.26
C ALA A 152 -0.58 -4.43 -2.20
N THR A 153 -0.13 -4.61 -3.45
CA THR A 153 -0.08 -3.54 -4.45
C THR A 153 -1.48 -3.05 -4.84
N PHE A 154 -2.41 -3.97 -5.10
CA PHE A 154 -3.81 -3.63 -5.37
C PHE A 154 -4.46 -2.96 -4.16
N GLY A 155 -4.29 -3.54 -2.97
CA GLY A 155 -4.82 -3.02 -1.71
C GLY A 155 -4.30 -1.63 -1.39
N ALA A 156 -3.02 -1.35 -1.66
CA ALA A 156 -2.43 -0.02 -1.49
C ALA A 156 -3.15 1.04 -2.32
N LEU A 157 -3.37 0.78 -3.61
CA LEU A 157 -4.08 1.70 -4.49
C LEU A 157 -5.55 1.84 -4.09
N LEU A 158 -6.23 0.74 -3.76
CA LEU A 158 -7.62 0.72 -3.35
C LEU A 158 -7.84 1.56 -2.08
N HIS A 159 -6.95 1.42 -1.10
CA HIS A 159 -7.01 2.14 0.17
C HIS A 159 -6.45 3.56 0.11
N LEU A 160 -6.05 4.07 -1.07
CA LEU A 160 -5.86 5.50 -1.26
C LEU A 160 -7.18 6.27 -1.04
N GLY A 161 -8.33 5.63 -1.28
CA GLY A 161 -9.66 6.23 -1.10
C GLY A 161 -10.05 7.23 -2.19
N ASP A 162 -9.26 7.32 -3.26
CA ASP A 162 -9.51 8.24 -4.37
C ASP A 162 -10.45 7.60 -5.41
N PRO A 163 -11.58 8.24 -5.77
CA PRO A 163 -12.56 7.68 -6.70
C PRO A 163 -12.00 7.49 -8.12
N ARG A 164 -11.01 8.29 -8.55
CA ARG A 164 -10.36 8.12 -9.86
C ARG A 164 -9.52 6.84 -9.88
N VAL A 165 -8.81 6.55 -8.78
CA VAL A 165 -8.03 5.32 -8.62
C VAL A 165 -8.95 4.11 -8.56
N CYS A 166 -10.00 4.15 -7.74
CA CYS A 166 -10.96 3.05 -7.61
C CYS A 166 -11.62 2.69 -8.95
N ARG A 167 -11.94 3.69 -9.80
CA ARG A 167 -12.45 3.44 -11.16
C ARG A 167 -11.45 2.69 -12.05
N LEU A 168 -10.15 2.98 -11.92
CA LEU A 168 -9.11 2.29 -12.69
C LEU A 168 -8.86 0.87 -12.18
N LEU A 169 -9.07 0.61 -10.89
CA LEU A 169 -8.93 -0.73 -10.29
C LEU A 169 -10.11 -1.66 -10.56
N TRP A 170 -11.28 -1.12 -10.88
CA TRP A 170 -12.50 -1.91 -11.03
C TRP A 170 -12.37 -3.06 -12.04
N PRO A 171 -11.76 -2.88 -13.23
CA PRO A 171 -11.56 -3.97 -14.18
C PRO A 171 -10.57 -5.05 -13.68
N LEU A 172 -9.65 -4.70 -12.78
CA LEU A 172 -8.61 -5.61 -12.30
C LEU A 172 -9.10 -6.58 -11.22
N LYS A 173 -10.22 -6.26 -10.56
CA LYS A 173 -10.73 -7.06 -9.42
C LYS A 173 -10.96 -8.53 -9.78
N ASP A 174 -11.37 -8.80 -11.02
CA ASP A 174 -11.69 -10.16 -11.51
C ASP A 174 -10.43 -10.95 -11.91
N MET A 175 -9.27 -10.29 -11.98
CA MET A 175 -7.97 -10.92 -12.24
C MET A 175 -7.29 -11.40 -10.96
N LEU A 176 -7.76 -10.96 -9.79
CA LEU A 176 -7.13 -11.28 -8.51
C LEU A 176 -7.50 -12.70 -8.08
N GLU A 177 -6.47 -13.48 -7.73
CA GLU A 177 -6.63 -14.74 -7.03
C GLU A 177 -7.09 -14.51 -5.58
N GLU A 178 -7.66 -15.54 -4.97
CA GLU A 178 -8.21 -15.46 -3.61
C GLU A 178 -7.20 -14.93 -2.58
N ASP A 179 -5.97 -15.45 -2.61
CA ASP A 179 -4.91 -15.01 -1.70
C ASP A 179 -4.54 -13.53 -1.90
N ALA A 180 -4.56 -13.04 -3.14
CA ALA A 180 -4.32 -11.64 -3.46
C ALA A 180 -5.47 -10.75 -2.95
N VAL A 181 -6.73 -11.21 -3.06
CA VAL A 181 -7.87 -10.50 -2.49
C VAL A 181 -7.77 -10.44 -0.97
N ARG A 182 -7.45 -11.57 -0.32
CA ARG A 182 -7.22 -11.60 1.14
C ARG A 182 -6.14 -10.60 1.55
N GLU A 183 -5.00 -10.58 0.86
CA GLU A 183 -3.92 -9.64 1.13
C GLU A 183 -4.34 -8.18 0.91
N ALA A 184 -5.11 -7.90 -0.14
CA ALA A 184 -5.64 -6.57 -0.40
C ALA A 184 -6.55 -6.09 0.72
N MET A 185 -7.44 -6.94 1.23
CA MET A 185 -8.38 -6.59 2.31
C MET A 185 -7.71 -6.39 3.67
N LEU A 186 -6.52 -6.97 3.85
CA LEU A 186 -5.70 -6.78 5.05
C LEU A 186 -4.84 -5.50 5.00
N CYS A 187 -4.82 -4.79 3.86
CA CYS A 187 -4.24 -3.45 3.77
C CYS A 187 -5.09 -2.47 4.60
N ARG A 188 -4.44 -1.44 5.15
CA ARG A 188 -5.10 -0.51 6.08
C ARG A 188 -4.74 0.93 5.75
N ALA A 189 -5.72 1.81 5.88
CA ALA A 189 -5.54 3.25 5.89
C ALA A 189 -6.01 3.80 7.24
N GLY A 190 -5.39 4.90 7.71
CA GLY A 190 -5.77 5.52 8.99
C GLY A 190 -7.12 6.25 8.96
N ILE A 191 -7.64 6.53 7.76
CA ILE A 191 -8.93 7.20 7.51
C ILE A 191 -9.70 6.36 6.49
N LEU A 192 -11.00 6.17 6.72
CA LEU A 192 -11.89 5.46 5.81
C LEU A 192 -12.18 6.31 4.57
N GLY A 193 -12.02 5.74 3.37
CA GLY A 193 -12.34 6.39 2.10
C GLY A 193 -13.68 5.91 1.55
N ALA A 194 -14.59 6.83 1.23
CA ALA A 194 -15.91 6.52 0.70
C ALA A 194 -15.81 5.67 -0.57
N ALA A 195 -14.95 6.08 -1.52
CA ALA A 195 -14.74 5.36 -2.77
C ALA A 195 -14.27 3.92 -2.56
N THR A 196 -13.44 3.67 -1.54
CA THR A 196 -13.01 2.32 -1.19
C THR A 196 -14.17 1.48 -0.67
N THR A 197 -14.97 2.00 0.25
CA THR A 197 -16.13 1.27 0.79
C THR A 197 -17.17 1.01 -0.30
N GLU A 198 -17.48 2.01 -1.13
CA GLU A 198 -18.39 1.86 -2.27
C GLU A 198 -17.88 0.80 -3.25
N PHE A 199 -16.58 0.78 -3.54
CA PHE A 199 -15.95 -0.24 -4.37
C PHE A 199 -16.22 -1.65 -3.81
N LEU A 200 -15.99 -1.87 -2.51
CA LEU A 200 -16.20 -3.18 -1.87
C LEU A 200 -17.68 -3.57 -1.86
N VAL A 201 -18.58 -2.64 -1.55
CA VAL A 201 -20.04 -2.88 -1.57
C VAL A 201 -20.50 -3.27 -2.98
N HIS A 202 -20.08 -2.52 -4.00
CA HIS A 202 -20.42 -2.84 -5.38
C HIS A 202 -19.79 -4.16 -5.84
N TRP A 203 -18.59 -4.49 -5.36
CA TRP A 203 -17.98 -5.76 -5.68
C TRP A 203 -18.81 -6.91 -5.13
N LEU A 204 -19.23 -6.86 -3.85
CA LEU A 204 -20.10 -7.87 -3.25
C LEU A 204 -21.44 -7.98 -3.97
N LEU A 205 -22.07 -6.85 -4.32
CA LEU A 205 -23.36 -6.84 -5.02
C LEU A 205 -23.29 -7.48 -6.42
N GLY A 206 -22.11 -7.47 -7.04
CA GLY A 206 -21.87 -8.10 -8.34
C GLY A 206 -21.49 -9.57 -8.28
N MET A 207 -21.44 -10.20 -7.09
CA MET A 207 -21.14 -11.62 -6.93
C MET A 207 -22.43 -12.43 -6.95
N ASP A 208 -22.49 -13.48 -7.78
CA ASP A 208 -23.68 -14.33 -7.95
C ASP A 208 -23.89 -15.36 -6.80
N GLY A 209 -23.12 -15.27 -5.72
CA GLY A 209 -23.31 -16.12 -4.53
C GLY A 209 -23.15 -17.64 -4.76
N ASP A 210 -22.45 -18.06 -5.83
CA ASP A 210 -22.05 -19.46 -6.00
C ASP A 210 -20.72 -19.78 -5.27
N ALA A 211 -20.35 -21.06 -5.23
CA ALA A 211 -19.38 -21.75 -4.34
C ALA A 211 -17.94 -21.18 -4.20
N ARG A 212 -17.69 -19.95 -4.63
CA ARG A 212 -16.53 -19.12 -4.28
C ARG A 212 -16.77 -18.27 -3.03
N ASP A 213 -17.50 -18.80 -2.03
CA ASP A 213 -17.83 -18.14 -0.75
C ASP A 213 -16.62 -17.51 -0.05
N ALA A 214 -15.43 -18.09 -0.22
CA ALA A 214 -14.22 -17.55 0.37
C ALA A 214 -13.92 -16.12 -0.14
N LEU A 215 -14.14 -15.84 -1.43
CA LEU A 215 -13.92 -14.51 -2.01
C LEU A 215 -14.92 -13.49 -1.44
N PHE A 216 -16.20 -13.86 -1.36
CA PHE A 216 -17.22 -13.02 -0.73
C PHE A 216 -16.84 -12.72 0.72
N GLY A 217 -16.46 -13.76 1.47
CA GLY A 217 -15.99 -13.65 2.85
C GLY A 217 -14.79 -12.72 3.00
N HIS A 218 -13.78 -12.81 2.11
CA HIS A 218 -12.62 -11.92 2.14
C HIS A 218 -13.04 -10.46 1.89
N VAL A 219 -13.84 -10.19 0.86
CA VAL A 219 -14.29 -8.81 0.54
C VAL A 219 -15.18 -8.23 1.64
N ALA A 220 -16.11 -9.03 2.19
CA ALA A 220 -16.92 -8.65 3.35
C ALA A 220 -16.06 -8.39 4.60
N SER A 221 -15.00 -9.17 4.81
CA SER A 221 -14.05 -8.92 5.89
C SER A 221 -13.33 -7.59 5.70
N GLY A 222 -13.05 -7.17 4.46
CA GLY A 222 -12.52 -5.84 4.16
C GLY A 222 -13.43 -4.71 4.67
N LEU A 223 -14.74 -4.80 4.44
CA LEU A 223 -15.72 -3.85 4.96
C LEU A 223 -15.77 -3.83 6.49
N PHE A 224 -15.71 -5.00 7.12
CA PHE A 224 -15.64 -5.11 8.58
C PHE A 224 -14.37 -4.46 9.14
N LEU A 225 -13.21 -4.80 8.56
CA LEU A 225 -11.90 -4.31 8.98
C LEU A 225 -11.79 -2.79 8.83
N GLN A 226 -12.28 -2.22 7.72
CA GLN A 226 -12.31 -0.77 7.51
C GLN A 226 -13.04 -0.05 8.63
N ARG A 227 -14.20 -0.56 9.06
CA ARG A 227 -15.00 0.06 10.11
C ARG A 227 -14.40 -0.15 11.50
N ARG A 228 -13.84 -1.33 11.78
CA ARG A 228 -13.21 -1.69 13.05
C ARG A 228 -11.95 -0.87 13.31
N ASP A 229 -11.11 -0.70 12.29
CA ASP A 229 -9.79 -0.07 12.42
C ASP A 229 -9.83 1.45 12.19
N MET A 230 -11.02 2.00 11.87
CA MET A 230 -11.25 3.42 11.71
C MET A 230 -10.89 4.20 12.99
N ARG A 231 -9.95 5.14 12.87
CA ARG A 231 -9.46 5.93 14.02
C ARG A 231 -10.26 7.19 14.32
N LEU A 232 -10.88 7.76 13.29
CA LEU A 232 -11.66 9.00 13.38
C LEU A 232 -13.07 8.76 12.85
N PRO A 233 -14.12 9.32 13.47
CA PRO A 233 -15.52 9.13 13.05
C PRO A 233 -15.88 9.95 11.78
N VAL A 234 -14.97 10.00 10.81
CA VAL A 234 -15.12 10.73 9.55
C VAL A 234 -14.69 9.87 8.38
N VAL A 235 -15.30 10.15 7.23
CA VAL A 235 -15.06 9.45 5.97
C VAL A 235 -14.56 10.44 4.94
N SER A 236 -13.42 10.12 4.31
CA SER A 236 -12.88 10.93 3.23
C SER A 236 -13.64 10.68 1.93
N THR A 237 -14.06 11.75 1.28
CA THR A 237 -14.77 11.75 -0.02
C THR A 237 -14.01 12.54 -1.08
N GLY A 238 -12.84 13.06 -0.73
CA GLY A 238 -12.02 13.92 -1.59
C GLY A 238 -11.14 13.15 -2.57
N GLU A 239 -10.50 13.90 -3.45
CA GLU A 239 -9.44 13.41 -4.32
C GLU A 239 -8.07 13.68 -3.67
N ARG A 240 -7.08 12.86 -4.00
CA ARG A 240 -5.69 13.09 -3.58
C ARG A 240 -4.93 13.91 -4.62
N PRO A 241 -4.05 14.83 -4.20
CA PRO A 241 -3.10 15.44 -5.11
C PRO A 241 -2.04 14.41 -5.51
N PHE A 242 -1.78 14.27 -6.81
CA PHE A 242 -0.72 13.43 -7.34
C PHE A 242 0.16 14.29 -8.27
N PRO A 243 1.46 14.46 -7.97
CA PRO A 243 2.11 14.07 -6.71
C PRO A 243 1.65 14.96 -5.54
N VAL A 244 1.82 14.52 -4.31
CA VAL A 244 1.41 15.29 -3.12
C VAL A 244 2.22 16.57 -2.94
N THR A 245 3.43 16.61 -3.52
CA THR A 245 4.34 17.76 -3.48
C THR A 245 3.98 18.87 -4.48
N SER A 246 3.01 18.64 -5.38
CA SER A 246 2.63 19.64 -6.40
C SER A 246 1.56 20.63 -5.95
N VAL A 247 1.05 20.53 -4.72
CA VAL A 247 -0.02 21.39 -4.22
C VAL A 247 0.40 22.06 -2.92
N THR A 248 -0.12 23.26 -2.67
CA THR A 248 0.07 23.92 -1.38
C THR A 248 -0.78 23.26 -0.28
N PRO A 249 -0.45 23.46 1.00
CA PRO A 249 -1.30 22.98 2.10
C PRO A 249 -2.75 23.46 2.01
N GLU A 250 -3.00 24.68 1.54
CA GLU A 250 -4.36 25.25 1.36
C GLU A 250 -5.11 24.57 0.21
N GLU A 251 -4.44 24.22 -0.87
CA GLU A 251 -5.00 23.42 -1.97
C GLU A 251 -5.34 22.01 -1.48
N GLN A 252 -4.42 21.38 -0.76
CA GLN A 252 -4.63 20.06 -0.16
C GLN A 252 -5.84 20.06 0.79
N ASN A 253 -5.95 21.06 1.67
CA ASN A 253 -7.10 21.20 2.58
C ASN A 253 -8.43 21.39 1.84
N ARG A 254 -8.43 22.07 0.70
CA ARG A 254 -9.63 22.24 -0.14
C ARG A 254 -10.04 20.95 -0.86
N MET A 255 -9.07 20.09 -1.20
CA MET A 255 -9.31 18.79 -1.82
C MET A 255 -9.80 17.76 -0.80
N GLN A 256 -9.38 17.90 0.46
CA GLN A 256 -9.85 17.07 1.56
C GLN A 256 -11.31 17.36 1.89
N ARG A 257 -12.19 16.46 1.46
CA ARG A 257 -13.61 16.48 1.83
C ARG A 257 -13.87 15.34 2.80
N PHE A 258 -14.56 15.67 3.88
CA PHE A 258 -14.95 14.71 4.90
C PHE A 258 -16.44 14.81 5.19
N ILE A 259 -17.08 13.67 5.42
CA ILE A 259 -18.43 13.58 5.96
C ILE A 259 -18.41 12.76 7.24
N SER A 260 -19.45 12.90 8.07
CA SER A 260 -19.56 12.09 9.27
C SER A 260 -19.73 10.60 8.91
N ILE A 261 -19.20 9.72 9.75
CA ILE A 261 -19.44 8.28 9.58
C ILE A 261 -20.94 7.93 9.66
N GLU A 262 -21.73 8.69 10.41
CA GLU A 262 -23.18 8.49 10.52
C GLU A 262 -23.89 8.77 9.19
N ASP A 263 -23.60 9.92 8.57
CA ASP A 263 -24.20 10.29 7.28
C ASP A 263 -23.77 9.34 6.17
N PHE A 264 -22.51 8.92 6.18
CA PHE A 264 -22.02 7.93 5.21
C PHE A 264 -22.67 6.56 5.42
N THR A 265 -22.82 6.11 6.67
CA THR A 265 -23.49 4.85 6.99
C THR A 265 -24.93 4.85 6.47
N LYS A 266 -25.66 5.96 6.65
CA LYS A 266 -27.03 6.11 6.10
C LYS A 266 -27.05 5.98 4.57
N GLN A 267 -26.03 6.47 3.88
CA GLN A 267 -25.93 6.39 2.42
C GLN A 267 -25.73 4.94 1.93
N ILE A 268 -24.86 4.17 2.58
CA ILE A 268 -24.55 2.79 2.14
C ILE A 268 -25.49 1.72 2.74
N ALA A 269 -26.28 2.08 3.77
CA ALA A 269 -27.16 1.15 4.48
C ALA A 269 -28.10 0.34 3.57
N PRO A 270 -28.79 0.92 2.57
CA PRO A 270 -29.68 0.14 1.70
C PRO A 270 -28.95 -0.99 0.97
N ALA A 271 -27.72 -0.74 0.51
CA ALA A 271 -26.91 -1.72 -0.18
C ALA A 271 -26.42 -2.83 0.77
N LEU A 272 -25.98 -2.47 1.98
CA LEU A 272 -25.53 -3.45 2.97
C LEU A 272 -26.67 -4.37 3.46
N LEU A 273 -27.88 -3.83 3.62
CA LEU A 273 -29.07 -4.62 3.98
C LEU A 273 -29.50 -5.55 2.83
N GLU A 274 -29.37 -5.10 1.58
CA GLU A 274 -29.65 -5.95 0.42
C GLU A 274 -28.66 -7.12 0.33
N LEU A 275 -27.39 -6.88 0.62
CA LEU A 275 -26.37 -7.93 0.70
C LEU A 275 -26.75 -8.98 1.75
N GLU A 276 -27.11 -8.59 2.97
CA GLU A 276 -27.53 -9.54 4.02
C GLU A 276 -28.78 -10.36 3.63
N ARG A 277 -29.71 -9.74 2.90
CA ARG A 277 -30.95 -10.38 2.43
C ARG A 277 -30.67 -11.45 1.37
N THR A 278 -29.69 -11.22 0.52
CA THR A 278 -29.37 -12.05 -0.65
C THR A 278 -28.21 -13.01 -0.43
N GLU A 279 -27.44 -12.83 0.65
CA GLU A 279 -26.31 -13.67 1.04
C GLU A 279 -26.73 -15.14 1.29
N PRO A 280 -26.08 -16.12 0.62
CA PRO A 280 -26.26 -17.54 0.90
C PRO A 280 -25.61 -17.94 2.25
N GLU A 281 -25.96 -19.11 2.77
CA GLU A 281 -25.26 -19.65 3.94
C GLU A 281 -23.86 -20.18 3.56
N PRO A 282 -22.81 -19.97 4.37
CA PRO A 282 -22.83 -19.34 5.69
C PRO A 282 -22.76 -17.80 5.66
N LYS A 283 -23.56 -17.16 6.53
CA LYS A 283 -23.66 -15.69 6.57
C LYS A 283 -22.52 -14.98 7.31
N VAL A 284 -21.92 -13.98 6.66
CA VAL A 284 -20.95 -13.04 7.23
C VAL A 284 -21.48 -11.60 7.31
N MET A 285 -22.46 -11.21 6.47
CA MET A 285 -23.02 -9.86 6.48
C MET A 285 -23.66 -9.44 7.81
N PRO A 286 -24.25 -10.32 8.64
CA PRO A 286 -24.74 -9.92 9.97
C PRO A 286 -23.65 -9.29 10.85
N GLU A 287 -22.41 -9.78 10.79
CA GLU A 287 -21.29 -9.21 11.55
C GLU A 287 -20.85 -7.85 10.97
N VAL A 288 -20.87 -7.72 9.64
CA VAL A 288 -20.63 -6.45 8.95
C VAL A 288 -21.69 -5.43 9.38
N LEU A 289 -22.98 -5.75 9.29
CA LEU A 289 -24.06 -4.85 9.70
C LEU A 289 -23.94 -4.43 11.17
N ALA A 290 -23.55 -5.34 12.06
CA ALA A 290 -23.36 -5.03 13.48
C ALA A 290 -22.26 -3.97 13.70
N ILE A 291 -21.09 -4.10 13.06
CA ILE A 291 -20.01 -3.12 13.25
C ILE A 291 -20.29 -1.78 12.56
N TRP A 292 -21.10 -1.80 11.49
CA TRP A 292 -21.60 -0.60 10.83
C TRP A 292 -22.80 0.05 11.56
N GLY A 293 -23.30 -0.54 12.65
CA GLY A 293 -24.40 0.02 13.44
C GLY A 293 -25.78 -0.14 12.81
N LEU A 294 -25.92 -1.08 11.86
CA LEU A 294 -27.15 -1.39 11.13
C LEU A 294 -27.81 -2.70 11.60
N GLY A 295 -27.07 -3.55 12.30
CA GLY A 295 -27.56 -4.81 12.86
C GLY A 295 -28.12 -4.69 14.29
N PRO A 296 -28.82 -5.72 14.79
CA PRO A 296 -29.23 -5.78 16.19
C PRO A 296 -27.99 -5.68 17.09
N GLN A 297 -28.01 -4.77 18.07
CA GLN A 297 -26.89 -4.65 19.00
C GLN A 297 -26.65 -6.00 19.67
N PRO A 298 -25.40 -6.51 19.73
CA PRO A 298 -25.11 -7.71 20.47
C PRO A 298 -25.60 -7.49 21.90
N ARG A 299 -26.52 -8.36 22.36
CA ARG A 299 -27.01 -8.31 23.74
C ARG A 299 -25.78 -8.26 24.63
N ARG A 300 -25.57 -7.14 25.32
CA ARG A 300 -24.57 -7.04 26.39
C ARG A 300 -24.75 -8.28 27.24
N ARG A 301 -23.76 -9.18 27.28
CA ARG A 301 -23.71 -10.18 28.34
C ARG A 301 -23.61 -9.37 29.63
N VAL A 302 -24.74 -9.22 30.29
CA VAL A 302 -24.79 -8.73 31.66
C VAL A 302 -24.06 -9.81 32.44
N GLY A 303 -22.81 -9.51 32.82
CA GLY A 303 -22.04 -10.36 33.70
C GLY A 303 -22.80 -10.50 35.01
N THR A 304 -23.15 -11.74 35.33
CA THR A 304 -23.29 -12.21 36.71
C THR A 304 -21.93 -12.65 37.20
#